data_AF-A0A950AYW9-F1
#
_entry.id   AF-A0A950AYW9-F1
#
_cell.length_a   1.000
_cell.length_b   1.000
_cell.length_c   1.000
_cell.angle_alpha   90.00
_cell.angle_beta   90.00
_cell.angle_gamma   90.00
#
_symmetry.space_group_name_H-M   'P 1'
#
loop_
_entity.id
_entity.type
_entity.pdbx_description
1 polymer ?
#
loop_
_entity_poly.entity_id
_entity_poly.type
_entity_poly.pdbx_seq_one_letter_code
_entity_poly.pdbx_strand_id
1 'polypeptide(L)'
;AEREYALTRAVVQRMERDLLPAARQFRDDTFTLYVRGDLDALANLNAQRDFNEAVRQYRDAAVRHRRSMLALNTAVGQRILP
;
A
#
# COMPACT_ATOMS: atom_id res chain seq x y z
N ALA A 1 9.50 7.49 -19.78
CA ALA A 1 9.56 6.16 -19.15
C ALA A 1 10.35 6.17 -17.83
N GLU A 2 11.62 6.55 -17.81
CA GLU A 2 12.47 6.51 -16.60
C GLU A 2 11.90 7.33 -15.42
N ARG A 3 11.57 8.61 -15.64
CA ARG A 3 11.00 9.49 -14.61
C ARG A 3 9.72 8.92 -13.99
N GLU A 4 8.86 8.33 -14.81
CA GLU A 4 7.60 7.72 -14.37
C GLU A 4 7.83 6.45 -13.53
N TYR A 5 8.81 5.64 -13.93
CA TYR A 5 9.28 4.51 -13.12
C TYR A 5 9.83 4.97 -11.75
N ALA A 6 10.68 6.01 -11.73
CA ALA A 6 11.26 6.52 -10.50
C ALA A 6 10.19 7.07 -9.53
N LEU A 7 9.21 7.81 -10.05
CA LEU A 7 8.08 8.32 -9.27
C LEU A 7 7.22 7.19 -8.69
N THR A 8 6.80 6.23 -9.53
CA THR A 8 5.98 5.12 -9.07
C THR A 8 6.72 4.23 -8.06
N ARG A 9 8.03 4.04 -8.23
CA ARG A 9 8.89 3.34 -7.26
C ARG A 9 8.89 4.03 -5.90
N ALA A 10 9.11 5.35 -5.88
CA ALA A 10 9.14 6.12 -4.64
C ALA A 10 7.79 6.08 -3.90
N VAL A 11 6.68 6.13 -4.64
CA VAL A 11 5.33 6.01 -4.07
C VAL A 11 5.12 4.64 -3.41
N VAL A 12 5.43 3.55 -4.11
CA VAL A 12 5.30 2.19 -3.58
C VAL A 12 6.17 2.02 -2.33
N GLN A 13 7.43 2.46 -2.38
CA GLN A 13 8.34 2.37 -1.23
C GLN A 13 7.86 3.16 -0.01
N ARG A 14 7.29 4.35 -0.23
CA ARG A 14 6.69 5.15 0.85
C ARG A 14 5.49 4.44 1.46
N MET A 15 4.62 3.87 0.62
CA MET A 15 3.45 3.14 1.11
C MET A 15 3.83 1.89 1.92
N GLU A 16 4.89 1.17 1.52
CA GLU A 16 5.39 0.01 2.26
C GLU A 16 6.02 0.39 3.61
N ARG A 17 6.75 1.51 3.67
CA ARG A 17 7.45 1.96 4.87
C ARG A 17 6.56 2.68 5.87
N ASP A 18 5.61 3.47 5.38
CA ASP A 18 4.88 4.41 6.22
C ASP A 18 3.40 4.03 6.32
N LEU A 19 2.70 3.92 5.18
CA LEU A 19 1.25 3.75 5.14
C LEU A 19 0.81 2.38 5.67
N LEU A 20 1.38 1.29 5.16
CA LEU A 20 0.98 -0.07 5.54
C LEU A 20 1.29 -0.40 7.00
N PRO A 21 2.46 -0.05 7.56
CA PRO A 21 2.75 -0.29 8.96
C PRO A 21 1.84 0.53 9.87
N ALA A 22 1.62 1.81 9.58
CA ALA A 22 0.74 2.65 10.38
C ALA A 22 -0.71 2.15 10.37
N ALA A 23 -1.25 1.81 9.20
CA ALA A 23 -2.60 1.27 9.08
C ALA A 23 -2.75 -0.09 9.78
N ARG A 24 -1.72 -0.95 9.71
CA ARG A 24 -1.70 -2.23 10.43
C ARG A 24 -1.71 -2.02 11.93
N GLN A 25 -0.84 -1.15 12.43
CA GLN A 25 -0.74 -0.84 13.86
C GLN A 25 -2.07 -0.30 14.38
N PHE A 26 -2.68 0.67 13.68
CA PHE A 26 -3.98 1.22 14.07
C PHE A 26 -5.07 0.15 14.16
N ARG A 27 -5.13 -0.76 13.19
CA ARG A 27 -6.06 -1.90 13.22
C ARG A 27 -5.81 -2.82 14.40
N ASP A 28 -4.55 -3.16 14.67
CA ASP A 28 -4.17 -4.11 15.73
C ASP A 28 -4.42 -3.52 17.13
N ASP A 29 -4.14 -2.23 17.30
CA ASP A 29 -4.44 -1.47 18.54
C ASP A 29 -5.96 -1.41 18.77
N THR A 30 -6.73 -1.07 17.74
CA THR A 30 -8.20 -1.01 17.81
C THR A 30 -8.80 -2.39 18.12
N PHE A 31 -8.27 -3.44 17.50
CA PHE A 31 -8.70 -4.82 17.78
C PHE A 31 -8.41 -5.21 19.23
N THR A 32 -7.25 -4.81 19.76
CA THR A 32 -6.88 -5.08 21.15
C THR A 32 -7.85 -4.40 22.13
N LEU A 33 -8.22 -3.14 21.87
CA LEU A 33 -9.21 -2.41 22.68
C LEU A 33 -10.62 -3.01 22.56
N TYR A 34 -11.02 -3.42 21.37
CA TYR A 34 -12.30 -4.10 21.16
C TYR A 34 -12.38 -5.41 21.95
N VAL A 35 -11.34 -6.25 21.90
CA VAL A 35 -11.30 -7.52 22.66
C VAL A 35 -11.34 -7.29 24.17
N ARG A 36 -10.77 -6.19 24.66
CA ARG A 36 -10.85 -5.78 26.07
C ARG A 36 -12.22 -5.21 26.47
N GLY A 37 -13.06 -4.87 25.50
CA GLY A 37 -14.37 -4.24 25.72
C GLY A 37 -14.32 -2.71 25.83
N ASP A 38 -13.17 -2.09 25.56
CA ASP A 38 -12.98 -0.64 25.63
C ASP A 38 -13.56 0.08 24.40
N LEU A 39 -13.74 -0.63 23.28
CA LEU A 39 -14.34 -0.14 22.04
C LEU A 39 -15.48 -1.03 21.58
N ASP A 40 -16.43 -0.44 20.84
CA ASP A 40 -17.53 -1.17 20.23
C ASP A 40 -17.12 -1.91 18.95
N ALA A 41 -17.99 -2.82 18.50
CA ALA A 41 -17.75 -3.58 17.28
C ALA A 41 -17.67 -2.68 16.03
N LEU A 42 -18.36 -1.53 16.03
CA LEU A 42 -18.37 -0.60 14.92
C LEU A 42 -17.01 0.06 14.72
N ALA A 43 -16.35 0.48 15.81
CA ALA A 43 -15.00 1.04 15.80
C ALA A 43 -13.99 0.04 15.21
N ASN A 44 -14.05 -1.23 15.63
CA ASN A 44 -13.20 -2.28 15.08
C ASN A 44 -13.46 -2.52 13.58
N LEU A 45 -14.73 -2.56 13.15
CA LEU A 45 -15.08 -2.72 11.72
C LEU A 45 -14.59 -1.55 10.87
N ASN A 46 -14.67 -0.33 11.39
CA ASN A 46 -14.14 0.86 10.71
C ASN A 46 -12.61 0.79 10.57
N ALA A 47 -11.89 0.44 11.63
CA ALA A 47 -10.43 0.27 11.56
C ALA A 47 -10.01 -0.83 10.57
N GLN A 48 -10.76 -1.93 10.49
CA GLN A 48 -10.54 -2.95 9.46
C GLN A 48 -10.82 -2.44 8.04
N ARG A 49 -11.88 -1.64 7.85
CA ARG A 49 -12.20 -1.01 6.57
C ARG A 49 -11.10 -0.06 6.12
N ASP A 50 -10.59 0.77 7.02
CA ASP A 50 -9.52 1.73 6.74
C ASP A 50 -8.22 1.01 6.38
N PHE A 51 -7.89 -0.07 7.08
CA PHE A 51 -6.77 -0.94 6.70
C PHE A 51 -6.94 -1.54 5.30
N ASN A 52 -8.12 -2.05 4.98
CA ASN A 52 -8.39 -2.62 3.66
C ASN A 52 -8.27 -1.56 2.55
N GLU A 53 -8.71 -0.32 2.80
CA GLU A 53 -8.55 0.79 1.87
C GLU A 53 -7.07 1.16 1.67
N ALA A 54 -6.27 1.19 2.74
CA ALA A 54 -4.82 1.40 2.63
C ALA A 54 -4.13 0.29 1.81
N VAL A 55 -4.51 -0.98 2.01
CA VAL A 55 -4.00 -2.10 1.21
C VAL A 55 -4.43 -1.99 -0.26
N ARG A 56 -5.65 -1.55 -0.52
CA ARG A 56 -6.14 -1.31 -1.89
C ARG A 56 -5.31 -0.25 -2.59
N GLN A 57 -5.08 0.90 -1.94
CA GLN A 57 -4.26 1.99 -2.48
C GLN A 57 -2.82 1.55 -2.78
N TYR A 58 -2.23 0.76 -1.88
CA TYR A 58 -0.92 0.15 -2.10
C TYR A 58 -0.91 -0.77 -3.34
N ARG A 59 -1.91 -1.65 -3.48
CA ARG A 59 -2.00 -2.55 -4.64
C ARG A 59 -2.16 -1.78 -5.95
N ASP A 60 -2.97 -0.73 -5.97
CA ASP A 60 -3.16 0.13 -7.14
C ASP A 60 -1.86 0.87 -7.51
N ALA A 61 -1.09 1.32 -6.52
CA ALA A 61 0.23 1.90 -6.75
C ALA A 61 1.23 0.86 -7.29
N ALA A 62 1.25 -0.36 -6.74
CA ALA A 62 2.12 -1.43 -7.19
C ALA A 62 1.81 -1.89 -8.63
N VAL A 63 0.54 -1.95 -9.02
CA VAL A 63 0.13 -2.23 -10.41
C VAL A 63 0.61 -1.12 -11.35
N ARG A 64 0.45 0.15 -10.98
CA ARG A 64 0.98 1.28 -11.76
C ARG A 64 2.50 1.20 -11.91
N HIS A 65 3.22 0.89 -10.84
CA HIS A 65 4.66 0.71 -10.88
C HIS A 65 5.10 -0.39 -11.87
N ARG A 66 4.45 -1.57 -11.83
CA ARG A 66 4.73 -2.66 -12.78
C ARG A 66 4.46 -2.26 -14.23
N ARG A 67 3.43 -1.46 -14.49
CA ARG A 67 3.17 -0.91 -15.84
C ARG A 67 4.28 0.03 -16.29
N SER A 68 4.76 0.91 -15.41
CA SER A 68 5.89 1.79 -15.72
C SER A 68 7.21 1.02 -15.91
N MET A 69 7.42 -0.09 -15.18
CA MET A 69 8.54 -1.02 -15.42
C MET A 69 8.49 -1.61 -16.83
N LEU A 70 7.32 -2.12 -17.23
CA LEU A 70 7.12 -2.65 -18.58
C LEU A 70 7.38 -1.58 -19.64
N ALA A 71 6.84 -0.37 -19.46
CA ALA A 71 7.05 0.74 -20.38
C ALA A 71 8.53 1.17 -20.49
N LEU A 72 9.30 1.04 -19.42
CA LEU A 72 10.74 1.30 -19.45
C LEU A 72 11.48 0.18 -20.21
N ASN A 73 11.17 -1.08 -19.93
CA ASN A 73 11.74 -2.22 -20.64
C ASN A 73 11.46 -2.16 -22.15
N THR A 74 10.24 -1.76 -22.56
CA THR A 74 9.88 -1.62 -23.97
C THR A 74 10.56 -0.42 -24.63
N ALA A 75 10.69 0.71 -23.93
CA ALA A 75 11.38 1.89 -24.45
C ALA A 75 12.86 1.64 -24.72
N VAL A 76 13.52 0.81 -23.90
CA VAL A 76 14.93 0.44 -24.09
C VAL A 76 15.08 -0.80 -25.00
N GLY A 77 14.00 -1.52 -25.29
CA GLY A 77 14.03 -2.75 -26.09
C GLY A 77 14.72 -3.93 -25.39
N GLN A 78 14.95 -3.84 -24.08
CA GLN A 78 15.62 -4.85 -23.27
C GLN A 78 14.97 -4.96 -21.89
N ARG A 79 14.95 -6.17 -21.33
CA ARG A 79 14.44 -6.41 -19.97
C ARG A 79 15.51 -6.02 -18.94
N ILE A 80 15.48 -4.76 -18.50
CA ILE A 80 16.38 -4.24 -17.46
C ILE A 80 15.80 -4.52 -16.07
N LEU A 81 14.47 -4.54 -15.97
CA LEU A 81 13.74 -4.75 -14.72
C LEU A 81 12.96 -6.07 -14.75
N PRO A 82 12.95 -6.83 -13.64
CA PRO A 82 12.29 -8.14 -13.56
C PRO A 82 10.77 -8.05 -13.68
#